data_AF-A0A440AQC8-F1
#
_entry.id   AF-A0A440AQC8-F1
#
_cell.length_a   1.000
_cell.length_b   1.000
_cell.length_c   1.000
_cell.angle_alpha   90.00
_cell.angle_beta   90.00
_cell.angle_gamma   90.00
#
_symmetry.space_group_name_H-M   'P 1'
#
loop_
_entity.id
_entity.type
_entity.pdbx_description
1 polymer ?
#
loop_
_entity_poly.entity_id
_entity_poly.type
_entity_poly.pdbx_seq_one_letter_code
_entity_poly.pdbx_strand_id
1 'polypeptide(L)'
;AHFNSVKALGDATIYVPTRRAARALRGVFVDRLGSRSAILPVIRPLGEFDEDEAAFEADASAAIDLAPPITAAERLLLLAPLVRAWKRRLPAHVAALFDEEIVVPASAADAIWLARDLARLMDEIETEGTDWTRLADLVTGNLAGWWQVTLDFLRIVTENWPNLLEERDRSNPAAHRNALIRLEAARLKRNPPAGPVIAAGSTGSIPATAELLAVIAGLPSGAVVLPGLDLMLDEPSFAAIAAPGARPALLGHPQYGLAKLIGKIGVLRGDVGEIAVAERPLALRAALVGEALRPAETTELWAQTRARFTAGDIT
;
A
#
# COMPACT_ATOMS: atom_id res chain seq x y z
N ALA A 1 29.97 4.73 -3.43
CA ALA A 1 30.95 3.72 -2.99
C ALA A 1 31.13 2.69 -4.10
N HIS A 2 32.37 2.37 -4.48
CA HIS A 2 32.69 1.44 -5.56
C HIS A 2 32.31 -0.02 -5.20
N PHE A 3 31.29 -0.57 -5.84
CA PHE A 3 30.96 -2.01 -5.82
C PHE A 3 31.95 -2.79 -6.70
N ASN A 4 33.19 -2.96 -6.24
CA ASN A 4 34.26 -3.61 -7.02
C ASN A 4 34.66 -5.02 -6.54
N SER A 5 33.82 -5.70 -5.76
CA SER A 5 34.02 -7.13 -5.50
C SER A 5 32.74 -7.93 -5.75
N VAL A 6 32.88 -9.03 -6.51
CA VAL A 6 31.80 -10.02 -6.77
C VAL A 6 31.23 -10.58 -5.45
N LYS A 7 32.02 -10.52 -4.37
CA LYS A 7 31.61 -10.91 -3.02
C LYS A 7 30.56 -9.95 -2.41
N ALA A 8 30.65 -8.65 -2.70
CA ALA A 8 29.75 -7.63 -2.14
C ALA A 8 28.31 -7.71 -2.68
N LEU A 9 28.09 -8.39 -3.82
CA LEU A 9 26.76 -8.54 -4.41
C LEU A 9 25.93 -9.61 -3.70
N GLY A 10 26.55 -10.72 -3.28
CA GLY A 10 25.88 -11.81 -2.60
C GLY A 10 25.39 -11.46 -1.19
N ASP A 11 26.01 -10.47 -0.54
CA ASP A 11 25.65 -10.01 0.80
C ASP A 11 24.47 -9.01 0.80
N ALA A 12 24.00 -8.57 -0.38
CA ALA A 12 22.94 -7.58 -0.48
C ALA A 12 21.54 -8.20 -0.49
N THR A 13 20.60 -7.53 0.19
CA THR A 13 19.18 -7.85 0.16
C THR A 13 18.42 -6.72 -0.54
N ILE A 14 17.63 -7.06 -1.56
CA ILE A 14 16.88 -6.11 -2.39
C ILE A 14 15.39 -6.42 -2.32
N TYR A 15 14.64 -5.51 -1.70
CA TYR A 15 13.18 -5.49 -1.71
C TYR A 15 12.65 -4.81 -2.97
N VAL A 16 11.68 -5.44 -3.63
CA VAL A 16 11.03 -4.91 -4.84
C VAL A 16 9.51 -5.05 -4.75
N PRO A 17 8.68 -4.29 -5.50
CA PRO A 17 7.25 -4.22 -5.25
C PRO A 17 6.51 -5.54 -5.51
N THR A 18 6.96 -6.31 -6.50
CA THR A 18 6.23 -7.50 -6.99
C THR A 18 7.17 -8.65 -7.34
N ARG A 19 6.65 -9.89 -7.37
CA ARG A 19 7.38 -11.06 -7.90
C ARG A 19 7.83 -10.85 -9.34
N ARG A 20 7.04 -10.13 -10.16
CA ARG A 20 7.43 -9.76 -11.52
C ARG A 20 8.66 -8.86 -11.53
N ALA A 21 8.72 -7.85 -10.67
CA ALA A 21 9.90 -7.00 -10.51
C ALA A 21 11.12 -7.79 -10.02
N ALA A 22 10.92 -8.75 -9.10
CA ALA A 22 12.00 -9.61 -8.62
C ALA A 22 12.59 -10.47 -9.74
N ARG A 23 11.73 -11.12 -10.54
CA ARG A 23 12.15 -11.91 -11.70
C ARG A 23 12.86 -11.06 -12.75
N ALA A 24 12.33 -9.87 -13.05
CA ALA A 24 12.93 -8.95 -13.99
C ALA A 24 14.32 -8.48 -13.52
N LEU A 25 14.47 -8.11 -12.25
CA LEU A 25 15.74 -7.69 -11.68
C LEU A 25 16.79 -8.82 -11.71
N ARG A 26 16.39 -10.07 -11.41
CA ARG A 26 17.25 -11.24 -11.57
C ARG A 26 17.77 -11.38 -13.01
N GLY A 27 16.89 -11.22 -14.00
CA GLY A 27 17.27 -11.22 -15.42
C GLY A 27 18.31 -10.14 -15.75
N VAL A 28 18.08 -8.91 -15.27
CA VAL A 28 19.02 -7.80 -15.48
C VAL A 28 20.40 -8.08 -14.88
N PHE A 29 20.47 -8.70 -13.70
CA PHE A 29 21.76 -9.10 -13.13
C PHE A 29 22.48 -10.12 -14.00
N VAL A 30 21.78 -11.16 -14.49
CA VAL A 30 22.34 -12.17 -15.38
C VAL A 30 22.89 -11.53 -16.66
N ASP A 31 22.11 -10.66 -17.30
CA ASP A 31 22.51 -9.98 -18.53
C ASP A 31 23.75 -9.09 -18.32
N ARG A 32 23.84 -8.41 -17.17
CA ARG A 32 24.97 -7.53 -16.83
C ARG A 32 26.23 -8.29 -16.42
N LEU A 33 26.08 -9.47 -15.82
CA LEU A 33 27.20 -10.33 -15.42
C LEU A 33 27.79 -11.10 -16.62
N GLY A 34 26.98 -11.34 -17.67
CA GLY A 34 27.41 -12.05 -18.87
C GLY A 34 27.88 -13.46 -18.54
N SER A 35 29.12 -13.80 -18.92
CA SER A 35 29.74 -15.12 -18.67
C SER A 35 30.44 -15.27 -17.32
N ARG A 36 30.35 -14.26 -16.43
CA ARG A 36 30.99 -14.32 -15.11
C ARG A 36 30.10 -15.02 -14.10
N SER A 37 30.65 -15.99 -13.38
CA SER A 37 29.98 -16.57 -12.21
C SER A 37 29.96 -15.57 -11.06
N ALA A 38 28.78 -15.34 -10.47
CA ALA A 38 28.61 -14.50 -9.30
C ALA A 38 27.46 -15.04 -8.42
N ILE A 39 27.55 -14.75 -7.13
CA ILE A 39 26.44 -14.95 -6.20
C ILE A 39 25.53 -13.72 -6.32
N LEU A 40 24.26 -13.96 -6.65
CA LEU A 40 23.25 -12.91 -6.79
C LEU A 40 22.76 -12.43 -5.41
N PRO A 41 22.29 -11.17 -5.33
CA PRO A 41 21.70 -10.69 -4.09
C PRO A 41 20.40 -11.44 -3.80
N VAL A 42 20.01 -11.44 -2.53
CA VAL A 42 18.69 -11.92 -2.12
C VAL A 42 17.65 -10.91 -2.59
N ILE A 43 16.79 -11.28 -3.54
CA ILE A 43 15.76 -10.38 -4.09
C ILE A 43 14.38 -10.82 -3.62
N ARG A 44 13.73 -9.98 -2.79
CA ARG A 44 12.46 -10.24 -2.09
C ARG A 44 11.32 -9.35 -2.60
N PRO A 45 10.15 -9.89 -2.94
CA PRO A 45 8.96 -9.09 -3.24
C PRO A 45 8.30 -8.55 -1.95
N LEU A 46 7.82 -7.30 -1.98
CA LEU A 46 7.09 -6.67 -0.87
C LEU A 46 5.59 -7.03 -0.85
N GLY A 47 4.98 -7.30 -2.01
CA GLY A 47 3.54 -7.57 -2.11
C GLY A 47 3.11 -8.95 -1.60
N GLU A 48 4.06 -9.87 -1.48
CA GLU A 48 3.85 -11.27 -1.09
C GLU A 48 5.05 -11.66 -0.22
N PHE A 49 4.99 -11.30 1.07
CA PHE A 49 5.89 -11.91 2.06
C PHE A 49 5.51 -13.39 2.08
N ASP A 50 6.30 -14.20 1.40
CA ASP A 50 6.08 -15.63 1.35
C ASP A 50 6.25 -16.19 2.78
N GLU A 51 5.24 -16.91 3.28
CA GLU A 51 5.27 -17.54 4.60
C GLU A 51 6.51 -18.45 4.71
N ASP A 52 6.88 -19.11 3.61
CA ASP A 52 8.06 -19.95 3.52
C ASP A 52 9.35 -19.13 3.72
N GLU A 53 9.51 -17.96 3.07
CA GLU A 53 10.73 -17.14 3.19
C GLU A 53 10.87 -16.52 4.59
N ALA A 54 9.76 -16.18 5.27
CA ALA A 54 9.77 -15.67 6.64
C ALA A 54 10.08 -16.77 7.68
N ALA A 55 9.65 -18.01 7.42
CA ALA A 55 9.87 -19.15 8.32
C ALA A 55 11.31 -19.70 8.29
N PHE A 56 12.08 -19.46 7.22
CA PHE A 56 13.46 -19.95 7.08
C PHE A 56 14.54 -19.00 7.66
N GLU A 57 14.18 -17.80 8.15
CA GLU A 57 15.13 -16.94 8.88
C GLU A 57 15.16 -17.23 10.39
N ALA A 58 16.31 -17.02 11.03
CA ALA A 58 16.62 -17.40 12.41
C ALA A 58 15.74 -16.77 13.52
N ASP A 59 14.73 -15.96 13.16
CA ASP A 59 13.75 -15.33 14.05
C ASP A 59 12.30 -15.76 13.72
N ALA A 60 12.13 -16.97 13.17
CA ALA A 60 10.86 -17.58 12.79
C ALA A 60 9.82 -17.63 13.92
N SER A 61 10.24 -17.55 15.20
CA SER A 61 9.34 -17.64 16.35
C SER A 61 8.21 -16.61 16.31
N ALA A 62 8.49 -15.35 15.97
CA ALA A 62 7.47 -14.30 15.97
C ALA A 62 6.50 -14.41 14.78
N ALA A 63 6.94 -15.02 13.67
CA ALA A 63 6.08 -15.32 12.53
C ALA A 63 5.23 -16.58 12.79
N ILE A 64 5.77 -17.56 13.51
CA ILE A 64 5.06 -18.78 13.95
C ILE A 64 3.90 -18.45 14.90
N ASP A 65 4.01 -17.38 15.69
CA ASP A 65 2.94 -16.93 16.59
C ASP A 65 1.77 -16.23 15.86
N LEU A 66 1.87 -15.95 14.55
CA LEU A 66 0.77 -15.39 13.78
C LEU A 66 -0.20 -16.47 13.36
N ALA A 67 -1.48 -16.30 13.71
CA ALA A 67 -2.55 -17.12 13.18
C ALA A 67 -2.51 -17.09 11.62
N PRO A 68 -2.59 -18.25 10.96
CA PRO A 68 -2.54 -18.34 9.50
C PRO A 68 -3.75 -17.68 8.84
N PRO A 69 -3.59 -17.11 7.63
CA PRO A 69 -4.69 -16.43 6.96
C PRO A 69 -5.81 -17.43 6.58
N ILE A 70 -7.05 -17.02 6.80
CA ILE A 70 -8.21 -17.78 6.32
C ILE A 70 -8.25 -17.83 4.79
N THR A 71 -8.61 -18.97 4.23
CA THR A 71 -8.70 -19.13 2.76
C THR A 71 -9.87 -18.33 2.19
N ALA A 72 -9.75 -17.88 0.93
CA ALA A 72 -10.81 -17.09 0.28
C ALA A 72 -12.16 -17.83 0.22
N ALA A 73 -12.14 -19.13 -0.08
CA ALA A 73 -13.35 -19.93 -0.16
C ALA A 73 -14.00 -20.09 1.23
N GLU A 74 -13.22 -20.44 2.25
CA GLU A 74 -13.71 -20.59 3.61
C GLU A 74 -14.27 -19.27 4.15
N ARG A 75 -13.56 -18.16 3.93
CA ARG A 75 -14.00 -16.81 4.32
C ARG A 75 -15.36 -16.47 3.74
N LEU A 76 -15.57 -16.74 2.45
CA LEU A 76 -16.87 -16.49 1.80
C LEU A 76 -17.98 -17.40 2.35
N LEU A 77 -17.68 -18.67 2.60
CA LEU A 77 -18.65 -19.62 3.16
C LEU A 77 -19.05 -19.29 4.60
N LEU A 78 -18.17 -18.64 5.37
CA LEU A 78 -18.46 -18.19 6.74
C LEU A 78 -19.18 -16.83 6.77
N LEU A 79 -18.84 -15.91 5.86
CA LEU A 79 -19.52 -14.59 5.77
C LEU A 79 -20.92 -14.68 5.16
N ALA A 80 -21.13 -15.49 4.13
CA ALA A 80 -22.40 -15.53 3.39
C ALA A 80 -23.62 -15.87 4.27
N PRO A 81 -23.57 -16.81 5.23
CA PRO A 81 -24.66 -17.04 6.17
C PRO A 81 -25.01 -15.83 7.04
N LEU A 82 -24.00 -15.10 7.53
CA LEU A 82 -24.18 -13.88 8.34
C LEU A 82 -24.85 -12.78 7.52
N VAL A 83 -24.35 -12.57 6.30
CA VAL A 83 -24.92 -11.62 5.33
C VAL A 83 -26.37 -11.99 5.00
N ARG A 84 -26.65 -13.27 4.76
CA ARG A 84 -28.01 -13.74 4.47
C ARG A 84 -28.95 -13.55 5.66
N ALA A 85 -28.48 -13.80 6.88
CA ALA A 85 -29.25 -13.58 8.10
C ALA A 85 -29.55 -12.08 8.30
N TRP A 86 -28.60 -11.19 8.00
CA TRP A 86 -28.83 -9.76 7.98
C TRP A 86 -29.87 -9.35 6.91
N LYS A 87 -29.71 -9.80 5.66
CA LYS A 87 -30.66 -9.48 4.56
C LYS A 87 -32.10 -9.90 4.87
N ARG A 88 -32.29 -11.03 5.56
CA ARG A 88 -33.62 -11.50 5.98
C ARG A 88 -34.28 -10.61 7.03
N ARG A 89 -33.49 -9.95 7.89
CA ARG A 89 -33.98 -9.03 8.92
C ARG A 89 -34.18 -7.60 8.39
N LEU A 90 -33.51 -7.27 7.29
CA LEU A 90 -33.48 -5.92 6.74
C LEU A 90 -34.88 -5.31 6.45
N PRO A 91 -35.85 -6.02 5.83
CA PRO A 91 -37.17 -5.44 5.58
C PRO A 91 -37.87 -4.95 6.86
N ALA A 92 -37.87 -5.77 7.92
CA ALA A 92 -38.47 -5.39 9.20
C ALA A 92 -37.71 -4.24 9.87
N HIS A 93 -36.39 -4.20 9.72
CA HIS A 93 -35.55 -3.12 10.26
C HIS A 93 -35.80 -1.79 9.55
N VAL A 94 -35.90 -1.79 8.22
CA VAL A 94 -36.21 -0.59 7.42
C VAL A 94 -37.63 -0.10 7.70
N ALA A 95 -38.62 -0.99 7.76
CA ALA A 95 -39.98 -0.61 8.14
C ALA A 95 -40.02 0.06 9.52
N ALA A 96 -39.26 -0.45 10.50
CA ALA A 96 -39.19 0.14 11.83
C ALA A 96 -38.48 1.51 11.89
N LEU A 97 -37.54 1.77 10.98
CA LEU A 97 -36.77 3.02 10.96
C LEU A 97 -37.42 4.12 10.10
N PHE A 98 -38.11 3.75 9.02
CA PHE A 98 -38.57 4.69 8.00
C PHE A 98 -40.07 4.61 7.69
N ASP A 99 -40.81 3.67 8.28
CA ASP A 99 -42.21 3.39 7.91
C ASP A 99 -42.37 3.01 6.42
N GLU A 100 -41.33 2.37 5.86
CA GLU A 100 -41.26 1.94 4.46
C GLU A 100 -41.20 0.41 4.33
N GLU A 101 -42.05 -0.15 3.49
CA GLU A 101 -41.96 -1.57 3.10
C GLU A 101 -40.99 -1.75 1.92
N ILE A 102 -39.95 -2.55 2.14
CA ILE A 102 -39.00 -2.92 1.09
C ILE A 102 -38.95 -4.44 0.90
N VAL A 103 -38.73 -4.87 -0.34
CA VAL A 103 -38.47 -6.28 -0.66
C VAL A 103 -37.00 -6.44 -1.00
N VAL A 104 -36.30 -7.26 -0.21
CA VAL A 104 -34.87 -7.50 -0.37
C VAL A 104 -34.65 -8.96 -0.72
N PRO A 105 -34.14 -9.28 -1.94
CA PRO A 105 -33.75 -10.64 -2.29
C PRO A 105 -32.67 -11.18 -1.32
N ALA A 106 -32.98 -12.28 -0.65
CA ALA A 106 -32.10 -12.96 0.31
C ALA A 106 -31.69 -14.36 -0.18
N SER A 107 -31.49 -14.48 -1.51
CA SER A 107 -31.00 -15.71 -2.12
C SER A 107 -29.58 -16.03 -1.63
N ALA A 108 -29.18 -17.30 -1.72
CA ALA A 108 -27.82 -17.69 -1.37
C ALA A 108 -26.78 -17.04 -2.30
N ALA A 109 -27.11 -16.90 -3.59
CA ALA A 109 -26.24 -16.26 -4.57
C ALA A 109 -25.96 -14.79 -4.18
N ASP A 110 -27.01 -14.01 -3.88
CA ASP A 110 -26.83 -12.60 -3.52
C ASP A 110 -26.02 -12.42 -2.23
N ALA A 111 -26.19 -13.34 -1.27
CA ALA A 111 -25.44 -13.32 -0.02
C ALA A 111 -23.95 -13.58 -0.25
N ILE A 112 -23.59 -14.48 -1.18
CA ILE A 112 -22.19 -14.75 -1.55
C ILE A 112 -21.57 -13.53 -2.23
N TRP A 113 -22.28 -12.87 -3.16
CA TRP A 113 -21.77 -11.66 -3.81
C TRP A 113 -21.52 -10.54 -2.81
N LEU A 114 -22.48 -10.29 -1.92
CA LEU A 114 -22.34 -9.25 -0.90
C LEU A 114 -21.27 -9.62 0.16
N ALA A 115 -21.13 -10.90 0.52
CA ALA A 115 -20.03 -11.36 1.37
C ALA A 115 -18.65 -11.12 0.72
N ARG A 116 -18.55 -11.23 -0.60
CA ARG A 116 -17.31 -10.92 -1.34
C ARG A 116 -17.00 -9.43 -1.34
N ASP A 117 -18.00 -8.58 -1.48
CA ASP A 117 -17.81 -7.12 -1.38
C ASP A 117 -17.42 -6.72 0.05
N LEU A 118 -18.04 -7.34 1.05
CA LEU A 118 -17.72 -7.14 2.46
C LEU A 118 -16.28 -7.58 2.78
N ALA A 119 -15.85 -8.74 2.28
CA ALA A 119 -14.47 -9.20 2.43
C ALA A 119 -13.45 -8.22 1.80
N ARG A 120 -13.76 -7.67 0.62
CA ARG A 120 -12.92 -6.65 -0.03
C ARG A 120 -12.83 -5.38 0.81
N LEU A 121 -13.95 -4.89 1.32
CA LEU A 121 -13.98 -3.71 2.19
C LEU A 121 -13.12 -3.93 3.44
N MET A 122 -13.21 -5.10 4.07
CA MET A 122 -12.35 -5.43 5.20
C MET A 122 -10.86 -5.39 4.83
N ASP A 123 -10.50 -5.96 3.69
CA ASP A 123 -9.10 -5.99 3.23
C ASP A 123 -8.58 -4.58 2.94
N GLU A 124 -9.43 -3.68 2.43
CA GLU A 124 -9.11 -2.25 2.23
C GLU A 124 -8.87 -1.54 3.57
N ILE A 125 -9.76 -1.71 4.54
CA ILE A 125 -9.63 -1.15 5.90
C ILE A 125 -8.33 -1.62 6.57
N GLU A 126 -8.05 -2.91 6.51
CA GLU A 126 -6.84 -3.49 7.08
C GLU A 126 -5.59 -3.05 6.33
N THR A 127 -5.63 -2.98 5.00
CA THR A 127 -4.52 -2.52 4.17
C THR A 127 -4.14 -1.09 4.51
N GLU A 128 -5.12 -0.20 4.72
CA GLU A 128 -4.92 1.19 5.13
C GLU A 128 -4.56 1.33 6.62
N GLY A 129 -4.59 0.24 7.40
CA GLY A 129 -4.32 0.26 8.84
C GLY A 129 -5.28 1.18 9.61
N THR A 130 -6.51 1.33 9.12
CA THR A 130 -7.55 2.15 9.75
C THR A 130 -8.50 1.29 10.57
N ASP A 131 -9.27 1.94 11.43
CA ASP A 131 -10.27 1.31 12.28
C ASP A 131 -11.68 1.57 11.73
N TRP A 132 -12.55 0.58 11.85
CA TRP A 132 -13.98 0.65 11.56
C TRP A 132 -14.69 1.72 12.39
N THR A 133 -14.20 2.04 13.59
CA THR A 133 -14.76 3.11 14.44
C THR A 133 -14.82 4.45 13.70
N ARG A 134 -13.83 4.74 12.83
CA ARG A 134 -13.81 5.97 12.04
C ARG A 134 -14.88 6.02 10.95
N LEU A 135 -15.39 4.87 10.51
CA LEU A 135 -16.49 4.84 9.56
C LEU A 135 -17.78 5.33 10.23
N ALA A 136 -18.01 4.99 11.50
CA ALA A 136 -19.22 5.38 12.23
C ALA A 136 -19.48 6.90 12.17
N ASP A 137 -18.41 7.69 12.17
CA ASP A 137 -18.44 9.15 12.20
C ASP A 137 -18.47 9.82 10.80
N LEU A 138 -18.48 9.05 9.70
CA LEU A 138 -18.33 9.61 8.34
C LEU A 138 -19.55 10.38 7.81
N VAL A 139 -20.77 10.00 8.20
CA VAL A 139 -22.00 10.55 7.62
C VAL A 139 -22.82 11.26 8.69
N THR A 140 -23.05 12.56 8.49
CA THR A 140 -23.93 13.39 9.32
C THR A 140 -25.12 13.93 8.51
N GLY A 141 -26.18 14.37 9.19
CA GLY A 141 -27.36 15.00 8.56
C GLY A 141 -28.42 14.01 8.06
N ASN A 142 -29.17 14.39 7.01
CA ASN A 142 -30.41 13.72 6.58
C ASN A 142 -30.26 12.27 6.08
N LEU A 143 -29.04 11.77 5.89
CA LEU A 143 -28.76 10.38 5.52
C LEU A 143 -28.45 9.48 6.72
N ALA A 144 -28.49 10.02 7.96
CA ALA A 144 -28.12 9.30 9.17
C ALA A 144 -28.92 7.99 9.37
N GLY A 145 -30.20 7.95 8.98
CA GLY A 145 -31.00 6.73 9.08
C GLY A 145 -30.45 5.59 8.21
N TRP A 146 -30.20 5.83 6.92
CA TRP A 146 -29.64 4.81 6.02
C TRP A 146 -28.20 4.44 6.38
N TRP A 147 -27.49 5.39 7.00
CA TRP A 147 -26.19 5.12 7.58
C TRP A 147 -26.28 4.11 8.75
N GLN A 148 -27.29 4.20 9.62
CA GLN A 148 -27.50 3.19 10.68
C GLN A 148 -27.70 1.78 10.13
N VAL A 149 -28.44 1.64 9.02
CA VAL A 149 -28.61 0.34 8.34
C VAL A 149 -27.26 -0.20 7.85
N THR A 150 -26.40 0.68 7.33
CA THR A 150 -25.04 0.32 6.90
C THR A 150 -24.18 -0.08 8.09
N LEU A 151 -24.23 0.65 9.19
CA LEU A 151 -23.48 0.31 10.41
C LEU A 151 -23.93 -1.03 10.97
N ASP A 152 -25.24 -1.34 10.99
CA ASP A 152 -25.74 -2.65 11.41
C ASP A 152 -25.23 -3.78 10.51
N PHE A 153 -25.14 -3.55 9.20
CA PHE A 153 -24.50 -4.50 8.28
C PHE A 153 -23.02 -4.71 8.62
N LEU A 154 -22.27 -3.64 8.89
CA LEU A 154 -20.85 -3.71 9.22
C LEU A 154 -20.58 -4.42 10.55
N ARG A 155 -21.56 -4.55 11.46
CA ARG A 155 -21.44 -5.37 12.68
C ARG A 155 -21.12 -6.84 12.41
N ILE A 156 -21.42 -7.33 11.20
CA ILE A 156 -20.96 -8.66 10.75
C ILE A 156 -19.44 -8.76 10.88
N VAL A 157 -18.69 -7.72 10.49
CA VAL A 157 -17.22 -7.75 10.43
C VAL A 157 -16.54 -7.05 11.60
N THR A 158 -17.24 -6.14 12.28
CA THR A 158 -16.68 -5.43 13.44
C THR A 158 -16.89 -6.17 14.76
N GLU A 159 -17.98 -6.94 14.89
CA GLU A 159 -18.32 -7.64 16.15
C GLU A 159 -18.26 -9.16 16.02
N ASN A 160 -18.78 -9.73 14.93
CA ASN A 160 -18.95 -11.18 14.83
C ASN A 160 -17.71 -11.86 14.22
N TRP A 161 -17.17 -11.29 13.15
CA TRP A 161 -16.04 -11.85 12.43
C TRP A 161 -14.76 -12.02 13.25
N PRO A 162 -14.33 -11.04 14.09
CA PRO A 162 -13.10 -11.19 14.87
C PRO A 162 -13.15 -12.38 15.82
N ASN A 163 -14.28 -12.59 16.52
CA ASN A 163 -14.47 -13.73 17.42
C ASN A 163 -14.41 -15.06 16.65
N LEU A 164 -15.02 -15.13 15.46
CA LEU A 164 -15.00 -16.32 14.64
C LEU A 164 -13.58 -16.69 14.17
N LEU A 165 -12.76 -15.68 13.85
CA LEU A 165 -11.36 -15.87 13.50
C LEU A 165 -10.55 -16.38 14.69
N GLU A 166 -10.75 -15.81 15.87
CA GLU A 166 -10.10 -16.23 17.12
C GLU A 166 -10.44 -17.69 17.47
N GLU A 167 -11.73 -18.07 17.41
CA GLU A 167 -12.20 -19.44 17.64
C GLU A 167 -11.56 -20.47 16.69
N ARG A 168 -11.15 -20.04 15.50
CA ARG A 168 -10.59 -20.89 14.44
C ARG A 168 -9.07 -20.83 14.35
N ASP A 169 -8.42 -20.02 15.18
CA ASP A 169 -7.00 -19.70 15.07
C ASP A 169 -6.64 -19.25 13.64
N ARG A 170 -7.38 -18.27 13.14
CA ARG A 170 -7.19 -17.69 11.80
C ARG A 170 -7.03 -16.17 11.86
N SER A 171 -6.41 -15.61 10.84
CA SER A 171 -6.35 -14.17 10.62
C SER A 171 -6.96 -13.78 9.28
N ASN A 172 -7.27 -12.48 9.09
CA ASN A 172 -7.56 -11.97 7.76
C ASN A 172 -6.27 -11.89 6.91
N PRO A 173 -6.33 -12.11 5.59
CA PRO A 173 -5.15 -12.07 4.73
C PRO A 173 -4.41 -10.72 4.70
N ALA A 174 -5.14 -9.61 4.66
CA ALA A 174 -4.54 -8.28 4.62
C ALA A 174 -3.87 -7.92 5.96
N ALA A 175 -4.53 -8.19 7.09
CA ALA A 175 -3.95 -8.08 8.43
C ALA A 175 -2.69 -8.96 8.59
N HIS A 176 -2.75 -10.22 8.17
CA HIS A 176 -1.62 -11.16 8.24
C HIS A 176 -0.40 -10.62 7.48
N ARG A 177 -0.58 -10.23 6.22
CA ARG A 177 0.47 -9.63 5.39
C ARG A 177 1.07 -8.39 6.06
N ASN A 178 0.22 -7.51 6.60
CA ASN A 178 0.67 -6.31 7.28
C ASN A 178 1.47 -6.61 8.56
N ALA A 179 1.11 -7.67 9.28
CA ALA A 179 1.87 -8.15 10.43
C ALA A 179 3.24 -8.68 10.02
N LEU A 180 3.33 -9.52 8.99
CA LEU A 180 4.61 -10.01 8.45
C LEU A 180 5.55 -8.88 8.01
N ILE A 181 5.03 -7.86 7.31
CA ILE A 181 5.81 -6.68 6.93
C ILE A 181 6.41 -5.98 8.16
N ARG A 182 5.60 -5.80 9.20
CA ARG A 182 6.04 -5.13 10.44
C ARG A 182 7.02 -5.97 11.24
N LEU A 183 6.86 -7.29 11.24
CA LEU A 183 7.82 -8.21 11.83
C LEU A 183 9.18 -8.09 11.15
N GLU A 184 9.21 -8.04 9.81
CA GLU A 184 10.45 -7.84 9.06
C GLU A 184 11.08 -6.47 9.37
N ALA A 185 10.28 -5.41 9.44
CA ALA A 185 10.77 -4.10 9.84
C ALA A 185 11.38 -4.13 11.25
N ALA A 186 10.73 -4.81 12.19
CA ALA A 186 11.22 -4.97 13.55
C ALA A 186 12.51 -5.81 13.61
N ARG A 187 12.60 -6.90 12.82
CA ARG A 187 13.79 -7.75 12.69
C ARG A 187 14.98 -6.94 12.18
N LEU A 188 14.82 -6.23 11.07
CA LEU A 188 15.86 -5.37 10.48
C LEU A 188 16.37 -4.33 11.47
N LYS A 189 15.47 -3.74 12.26
CA LYS A 189 15.83 -2.74 13.28
C LYS A 189 16.61 -3.36 14.45
N ARG A 190 16.22 -4.56 14.91
CA ARG A 190 16.89 -5.26 16.02
C ARG A 190 18.25 -5.84 15.62
N ASN A 191 18.33 -6.43 14.43
CA ASN A 191 19.51 -7.10 13.92
C ASN A 191 19.80 -6.67 12.47
N PRO A 192 20.38 -5.47 12.26
CA PRO A 192 20.74 -4.98 10.93
C PRO A 192 21.70 -5.95 10.21
N PRO A 193 21.43 -6.33 8.95
CA PRO A 193 22.37 -7.10 8.15
C PRO A 193 23.69 -6.35 7.93
N ALA A 194 24.79 -7.09 7.79
CA ALA A 194 26.10 -6.51 7.50
C ALA A 194 26.22 -5.95 6.07
N GLY A 195 25.47 -6.54 5.13
CA GLY A 195 25.44 -6.11 3.73
C GLY A 195 24.35 -5.08 3.42
N PRO A 196 24.33 -4.53 2.20
CA PRO A 196 23.35 -3.53 1.81
C PRO A 196 21.91 -4.04 1.86
N VAL A 197 20.99 -3.21 2.34
CA VAL A 197 19.55 -3.48 2.30
C VAL A 197 18.88 -2.39 1.49
N ILE A 198 18.35 -2.74 0.33
CA ILE A 198 17.83 -1.78 -0.64
C ILE A 198 16.35 -2.07 -0.88
N ALA A 199 15.48 -1.07 -0.83
CA ALA A 199 14.12 -1.18 -1.33
C ALA A 199 13.95 -0.32 -2.58
N ALA A 200 13.58 -0.91 -3.72
CA ALA A 200 13.57 -0.23 -4.99
C ALA A 200 12.21 -0.28 -5.69
N GLY A 201 11.63 0.89 -5.96
CA GLY A 201 10.42 1.05 -6.78
C GLY A 201 9.10 0.97 -6.02
N SER A 202 9.12 0.96 -4.68
CA SER A 202 7.90 1.02 -3.87
C SER A 202 7.47 2.46 -3.61
N THR A 203 6.17 2.73 -3.67
CA THR A 203 5.56 4.03 -3.34
C THR A 203 5.15 4.13 -1.88
N GLY A 204 5.26 3.06 -1.09
CA GLY A 204 4.88 3.06 0.32
C GLY A 204 3.38 3.32 0.58
N SER A 205 2.50 3.05 -0.38
CA SER A 205 1.06 3.33 -0.24
C SER A 205 0.41 2.56 0.91
N ILE A 206 0.90 1.36 1.22
CA ILE A 206 0.48 0.58 2.38
C ILE A 206 1.28 1.04 3.62
N PRO A 207 0.64 1.43 4.74
CA PRO A 207 1.34 1.96 5.92
C PRO A 207 2.41 1.03 6.49
N ALA A 208 2.13 -0.29 6.55
CA ALA A 208 3.12 -1.29 6.99
C ALA A 208 4.34 -1.29 6.07
N THR A 209 4.14 -1.24 4.74
CA THR A 209 5.26 -1.13 3.78
C THR A 209 6.03 0.16 3.99
N ALA A 210 5.36 1.29 4.21
CA ALA A 210 6.06 2.55 4.49
C ALA A 210 6.86 2.52 5.81
N GLU A 211 6.38 1.82 6.85
CA GLU A 211 7.17 1.54 8.07
C GLU A 211 8.44 0.75 7.74
N LEU A 212 8.33 -0.32 6.94
CA LEU A 212 9.48 -1.09 6.51
C LEU A 212 10.48 -0.25 5.71
N LEU A 213 9.99 0.56 4.75
CA LEU A 213 10.84 1.45 3.96
C LEU A 213 11.56 2.48 4.83
N ALA A 214 10.87 3.04 5.84
CA ALA A 214 11.49 3.96 6.80
C ALA A 214 12.58 3.28 7.64
N VAL A 215 12.36 2.03 8.08
CA VAL A 215 13.41 1.24 8.74
C VAL A 215 14.60 1.04 7.79
N ILE A 216 14.35 0.58 6.56
CA ILE A 216 15.40 0.34 5.56
C ILE A 216 16.20 1.61 5.31
N ALA A 217 15.56 2.76 5.13
CA ALA A 217 16.24 4.04 4.94
C ALA A 217 17.15 4.43 6.11
N GLY A 218 16.84 3.99 7.33
CA GLY A 218 17.63 4.25 8.54
C GLY A 218 18.73 3.24 8.85
N LEU A 219 18.89 2.17 8.07
CA LEU A 219 19.95 1.18 8.31
C LEU A 219 21.33 1.72 7.91
N PRO A 220 22.44 1.28 8.54
CA PRO A 220 23.79 1.76 8.22
C PRO A 220 24.20 1.59 6.75
N SER A 221 23.68 0.56 6.08
CA SER A 221 23.86 0.31 4.64
C SER A 221 22.50 0.18 3.93
N GLY A 222 21.55 0.98 4.39
CA GLY A 222 20.19 1.05 3.88
C GLY A 222 20.01 2.01 2.71
N ALA A 223 19.13 1.70 1.75
CA ALA A 223 18.72 2.65 0.72
C ALA A 223 17.28 2.41 0.26
N VAL A 224 16.56 3.49 -0.01
CA VAL A 224 15.23 3.45 -0.67
C VAL A 224 15.31 4.19 -2.00
N VAL A 225 15.01 3.49 -3.09
CA VAL A 225 14.95 4.05 -4.44
C VAL A 225 13.48 4.30 -4.79
N LEU A 226 13.11 5.57 -4.86
CA LEU A 226 11.74 6.00 -5.12
C LEU A 226 11.40 5.98 -6.61
N PRO A 227 10.23 5.46 -7.02
CA PRO A 227 9.82 5.44 -8.42
C PRO A 227 9.26 6.82 -8.86
N GLY A 228 10.14 7.72 -9.28
CA GLY A 228 9.72 8.97 -9.95
C GLY A 228 9.16 10.04 -9.01
N LEU A 229 9.86 10.32 -7.91
CA LEU A 229 9.60 11.50 -7.09
C LEU A 229 9.86 12.77 -7.91
N ASP A 230 8.88 13.68 -7.95
CA ASP A 230 8.99 14.93 -8.69
C ASP A 230 9.83 15.96 -7.92
N LEU A 231 11.06 16.19 -8.41
CA LEU A 231 11.99 17.19 -7.89
C LEU A 231 11.88 18.56 -8.58
N MET A 232 11.02 18.70 -9.60
CA MET A 232 10.94 19.86 -10.49
C MET A 232 9.74 20.77 -10.19
N LEU A 233 8.65 20.21 -9.66
CA LEU A 233 7.49 20.98 -9.22
C LEU A 233 7.91 21.96 -8.12
N ASP A 234 7.42 23.20 -8.14
CA ASP A 234 7.75 24.18 -7.10
C ASP A 234 7.24 23.77 -5.72
N GLU A 235 7.88 24.31 -4.69
CA GLU A 235 7.61 23.95 -3.30
C GLU A 235 6.16 24.23 -2.85
N PRO A 236 5.54 25.38 -3.15
CA PRO A 236 4.13 25.62 -2.83
C PRO A 236 3.19 24.54 -3.39
N SER A 237 3.45 24.13 -4.63
CA SER A 237 2.61 23.16 -5.34
C SER A 237 2.84 21.74 -4.84
N PHE A 238 4.08 21.37 -4.54
CA PHE A 238 4.36 20.09 -3.93
C PHE A 238 3.78 19.99 -2.51
N ALA A 239 3.89 21.06 -1.71
CA ALA A 239 3.30 21.13 -0.37
C ALA A 239 1.77 20.99 -0.39
N ALA A 240 1.10 21.54 -1.42
CA ALA A 240 -0.34 21.40 -1.58
C ALA A 240 -0.79 19.93 -1.74
N ILE A 241 0.03 19.07 -2.38
CA ILE A 241 -0.30 17.66 -2.63
C ILE A 241 -0.52 16.90 -1.32
N ALA A 242 0.37 17.09 -0.33
CA ALA A 242 0.36 16.33 0.92
C ALA A 242 -0.11 17.17 2.13
N ALA A 243 -0.74 18.32 1.89
CA ALA A 243 -1.25 19.18 2.94
C ALA A 243 -2.22 18.42 3.88
N PRO A 244 -2.17 18.66 5.20
CA PRO A 244 -3.18 18.11 6.12
C PRO A 244 -4.60 18.54 5.69
N GLY A 245 -5.52 17.59 5.62
CA GLY A 245 -6.87 17.85 5.13
C GLY A 245 -6.95 18.08 3.61
N ALA A 246 -5.96 17.57 2.85
CA ALA A 246 -5.98 17.57 1.40
C ALA A 246 -7.36 17.16 0.86
N ARG A 247 -7.86 17.93 -0.11
CA ARG A 247 -9.14 17.65 -0.74
C ARG A 247 -9.12 16.23 -1.32
N PRO A 248 -10.27 15.50 -1.32
CA PRO A 248 -10.33 14.15 -1.88
C PRO A 248 -9.73 14.01 -3.29
N ALA A 249 -9.85 15.05 -4.12
CA ALA A 249 -9.28 15.08 -5.46
C ALA A 249 -7.73 14.94 -5.50
N LEU A 250 -7.03 15.40 -4.46
CA LEU A 250 -5.57 15.34 -4.36
C LEU A 250 -5.06 13.95 -3.93
N LEU A 251 -5.92 13.12 -3.31
CA LEU A 251 -5.56 11.76 -2.91
C LEU A 251 -5.23 10.88 -4.13
N GLY A 252 -5.79 11.21 -5.30
CA GLY A 252 -5.50 10.55 -6.58
C GLY A 252 -4.27 11.11 -7.30
N HIS A 253 -3.61 12.14 -6.78
CA HIS A 253 -2.44 12.73 -7.44
C HIS A 253 -1.27 11.73 -7.43
N PRO A 254 -0.53 11.52 -8.56
CA PRO A 254 0.52 10.50 -8.61
C PRO A 254 1.66 10.67 -7.60
N GLN A 255 1.95 11.90 -7.19
CA GLN A 255 2.97 12.19 -6.17
C GLN A 255 2.44 12.12 -4.72
N TYR A 256 1.14 11.94 -4.49
CA TYR A 256 0.56 11.94 -3.14
C TYR A 256 1.19 10.86 -2.24
N GLY A 257 1.26 9.62 -2.74
CA GLY A 257 1.86 8.51 -2.00
C GLY A 257 3.34 8.74 -1.71
N LEU A 258 4.11 9.25 -2.68
CA LEU A 258 5.53 9.53 -2.53
C LEU A 258 5.79 10.68 -1.54
N ALA A 259 5.00 11.76 -1.60
CA ALA A 259 5.06 12.86 -0.66
C ALA A 259 4.77 12.40 0.79
N LYS A 260 3.74 11.57 0.97
CA LYS A 260 3.43 10.95 2.27
C LYS A 260 4.56 10.02 2.74
N LEU A 261 5.16 9.26 1.82
CA LEU A 261 6.27 8.35 2.12
C LEU A 261 7.51 9.10 2.61
N ILE A 262 7.99 10.12 1.89
CA ILE A 262 9.17 10.88 2.31
C ILE A 262 8.93 11.60 3.65
N GLY A 263 7.71 12.10 3.85
CA GLY A 263 7.30 12.67 5.14
C GLY A 263 7.31 11.64 6.28
N LYS A 264 6.90 10.39 6.01
CA LYS A 264 6.97 9.28 6.98
C LYS A 264 8.41 8.83 7.26
N ILE A 265 9.30 8.87 6.26
CA ILE A 265 10.73 8.59 6.42
C ILE A 265 11.41 9.72 7.22
N GLY A 266 10.90 10.95 7.12
CA GLY A 266 11.43 12.12 7.82
C GLY A 266 12.52 12.86 7.04
N VAL A 267 12.48 12.78 5.70
CA VAL A 267 13.41 13.50 4.82
C VAL A 267 12.67 14.55 4.00
N LEU A 268 13.36 15.64 3.68
CA LEU A 268 12.84 16.65 2.77
C LEU A 268 12.94 16.15 1.33
N ARG A 269 12.08 16.67 0.46
CA ARG A 269 12.13 16.37 -0.98
C ARG A 269 13.50 16.68 -1.60
N GLY A 270 14.12 17.78 -1.17
CA GLY A 270 15.46 18.18 -1.60
C GLY A 270 16.60 17.28 -1.10
N ASP A 271 16.36 16.43 -0.10
CA ASP A 271 17.36 15.47 0.39
C ASP A 271 17.43 14.21 -0.50
N VAL A 272 16.46 14.03 -1.40
CA VAL A 272 16.40 12.88 -2.29
C VAL A 272 17.27 13.13 -3.53
N GLY A 273 18.34 12.34 -3.65
CA GLY A 273 19.23 12.38 -4.81
C GLY A 273 18.71 11.58 -6.01
N GLU A 274 19.03 12.04 -7.22
CA GLU A 274 18.80 11.28 -8.44
C GLU A 274 19.85 10.18 -8.63
N ILE A 275 19.41 8.96 -8.94
CA ILE A 275 20.31 7.82 -9.18
C ILE A 275 20.93 7.83 -10.58
N ALA A 276 20.35 8.58 -11.51
CA ALA A 276 20.81 8.71 -12.89
C ALA A 276 20.27 9.99 -13.52
N VAL A 277 21.05 10.62 -14.39
CA VAL A 277 20.61 11.76 -15.18
C VAL A 277 19.78 11.25 -16.36
N ALA A 278 18.54 11.72 -16.48
CA ALA A 278 17.69 11.40 -17.61
C ALA A 278 18.16 12.12 -18.89
N GLU A 279 18.05 11.45 -20.04
CA GLU A 279 18.24 12.12 -21.33
C GLU A 279 17.23 13.27 -21.50
N ARG A 280 17.64 14.32 -22.22
CA ARG A 280 16.84 15.54 -22.37
C ARG A 280 15.37 15.29 -22.75
N PRO A 281 15.04 14.41 -23.73
CA PRO A 281 13.63 14.15 -24.07
C PRO A 281 12.82 13.54 -22.93
N LEU A 282 13.43 12.69 -22.10
CA LEU A 282 12.77 12.09 -20.93
C LEU A 282 12.59 13.11 -19.81
N ALA A 283 13.61 13.94 -19.56
CA ALA A 283 13.54 15.03 -18.58
C ALA A 283 12.44 16.05 -18.95
N LEU A 284 12.37 16.45 -20.22
CA LEU A 284 11.33 17.35 -20.73
C LEU A 284 9.92 16.74 -20.58
N ARG A 285 9.76 15.45 -20.92
CA ARG A 285 8.48 14.76 -20.73
C ARG A 285 8.06 14.73 -19.27
N ALA A 286 8.98 14.40 -18.36
CA ALA A 286 8.70 14.38 -16.93
C ALA A 286 8.26 15.76 -16.43
N ALA A 287 8.98 16.82 -16.82
CA ALA A 287 8.64 18.20 -16.45
C ALA A 287 7.27 18.65 -17.02
N LEU A 288 6.95 18.33 -18.27
CA LEU A 288 5.66 18.65 -18.88
C LEU A 288 4.50 17.90 -18.20
N VAL A 289 4.67 16.61 -17.91
CA VAL A 289 3.66 15.81 -17.21
C VAL A 289 3.48 16.30 -15.77
N GLY A 290 4.56 16.65 -15.07
CA GLY A 290 4.51 17.24 -13.73
C GLY A 290 3.72 18.54 -13.72
N GLU A 291 3.93 19.42 -14.71
CA GLU A 291 3.15 20.65 -14.85
C GLU A 291 1.68 20.39 -15.21
N ALA A 292 1.39 19.44 -16.11
CA ALA A 292 0.02 19.09 -16.48
C ALA A 292 -0.79 18.54 -15.30
N LEU A 293 -0.13 17.92 -14.32
CA LEU A 293 -0.74 17.33 -13.14
C LEU A 293 -0.69 18.23 -11.90
N ARG A 294 -0.18 19.46 -12.03
CA ARG A 294 -0.12 20.46 -10.96
C ARG A 294 -1.46 20.56 -10.19
N PRO A 295 -1.43 20.62 -8.84
CA PRO A 295 -2.64 20.78 -8.03
C PRO A 295 -3.49 21.98 -8.46
N ALA A 296 -4.81 21.80 -8.47
CA ALA A 296 -5.78 22.81 -8.91
C ALA A 296 -5.57 24.16 -8.21
N GLU A 297 -5.20 24.11 -6.93
CA GLU A 297 -4.93 25.25 -6.04
C GLU A 297 -3.77 26.13 -6.47
N THR A 298 -2.94 25.67 -7.41
CA THR A 298 -1.71 26.37 -7.83
C THR A 298 -1.63 26.58 -9.34
N THR A 299 -2.72 26.30 -10.07
CA THR A 299 -2.76 26.35 -11.55
C THR A 299 -2.48 27.74 -12.12
N GLU A 300 -2.63 28.80 -11.35
CA GLU A 300 -2.22 30.16 -11.72
C GLU A 300 -0.72 30.26 -12.04
N LEU A 301 0.11 29.35 -11.51
CA LEU A 301 1.54 29.30 -11.79
C LEU A 301 1.86 28.80 -13.20
N TRP A 302 0.91 28.18 -13.93
CA TRP A 302 1.12 27.73 -15.30
C TRP A 302 1.59 28.83 -16.25
N ALA A 303 1.09 30.06 -16.06
CA ALA A 303 1.51 31.20 -16.88
C ALA A 303 3.01 31.49 -16.76
N GLN A 304 3.57 31.25 -15.56
CA GLN A 304 4.98 31.44 -15.27
C GLN A 304 5.80 30.24 -15.73
N THR A 305 5.30 29.02 -15.46
CA THR A 305 6.04 27.80 -15.75
C THR A 305 6.09 27.44 -17.22
N ARG A 306 5.09 27.85 -18.02
CA ARG A 306 5.08 27.69 -19.49
C ARG A 306 6.34 28.25 -20.14
N ALA A 307 6.89 29.34 -19.63
CA ALA A 307 8.09 29.96 -20.19
C ALA A 307 9.34 29.06 -20.13
N ARG A 308 9.31 27.97 -19.34
CA ARG A 308 10.37 26.96 -19.26
C ARG A 308 10.39 26.01 -20.47
N PHE A 309 9.34 26.01 -21.29
CA PHE A 309 9.20 25.11 -22.44
C PHE A 309 9.14 25.93 -23.73
N THR A 310 9.94 25.55 -24.72
CA THR A 310 9.88 26.15 -26.06
C THR A 310 8.94 25.34 -26.96
N ALA A 311 8.48 25.95 -28.07
CA ALA A 311 7.68 25.21 -29.06
C ALA A 311 8.42 23.98 -29.60
N GLY A 312 9.75 24.07 -29.75
CA GLY A 312 10.59 22.96 -30.19
C GLY A 312 10.79 21.85 -29.16
N ASP A 313 10.44 22.06 -27.89
CA ASP A 313 10.46 20.99 -26.87
C ASP A 313 9.17 20.15 -26.89
N ILE A 314 8.14 20.58 -27.63
CA ILE A 314 6.80 19.98 -27.67
C ILE A 314 6.51 19.26 -29.01
N THR A 315 7.33 19.53 -30.04
CA THR A 315 7.27 18.92 -31.38
C THR A 315 8.23 17.75 -31.52
#